data_AF-A0A398D2B7-F1
#
_entry.id   AF-A0A398D2B7-F1
#
_cell.length_a   1.000
_cell.length_b   1.000
_cell.length_c   1.000
_cell.angle_alpha   90.00
_cell.angle_beta   90.00
_cell.angle_gamma   90.00
#
_symmetry.space_group_name_H-M   'P 1'
#
loop_
_entity.id
_entity.type
_entity.pdbx_description
1 polymer ?
#
loop_
_entity_poly.entity_id
_entity_poly.type
_entity_poly.pdbx_seq_one_letter_code
_entity_poly.pdbx_strand_id
1 'polypeptide(L)'
;MISAAMPQRYGALTALVTGFQSTIRSRNGGQEMDTNKQDRKYSSLKVILPIVIVLVLLFSSFAVYQVIRTRAGKDEKVVALIPYRKGDKWGFCNRDRKMVIPTVYDSVDLFSEGLAPVHLNSKCGYIDTKGTMVIPAVYDSVDPFIKGLASVHLNGKWGYIDT
;
A
#
# COMPACT_ATOMS: atom_id res chain seq x y z
N MET A 1 -6.24 -38.48 -68.62
CA MET A 1 -5.75 -37.71 -67.45
C MET A 1 -6.72 -36.58 -67.20
N ILE A 2 -7.42 -36.57 -66.07
CA ILE A 2 -8.44 -35.58 -65.71
C ILE A 2 -7.83 -34.66 -64.65
N SER A 3 -7.83 -33.34 -64.86
CA SER A 3 -7.93 -32.37 -63.76
C SER A 3 -8.24 -30.98 -64.32
N ALA A 4 -9.31 -30.38 -63.81
CA ALA A 4 -9.88 -29.11 -64.23
C ALA A 4 -9.15 -27.93 -63.58
N ALA A 5 -8.94 -26.85 -64.33
CA ALA A 5 -8.56 -25.54 -63.79
C ALA A 5 -9.82 -24.69 -63.59
N MET A 6 -10.12 -24.32 -62.34
CA MET A 6 -11.16 -23.37 -61.96
C MET A 6 -10.63 -21.92 -61.98
N PRO A 7 -11.39 -20.94 -62.49
CA PRO A 7 -11.11 -19.51 -62.27
C PRO A 7 -11.73 -19.02 -60.94
N GLN A 8 -10.97 -18.21 -60.21
CA GLN A 8 -11.29 -17.60 -58.91
C GLN A 8 -12.53 -16.67 -59.00
N ARG A 9 -13.57 -16.95 -58.22
CA ARG A 9 -14.78 -16.13 -58.04
C ARG A 9 -14.62 -15.18 -56.84
N TYR A 10 -14.30 -13.91 -57.08
CA TYR A 10 -14.49 -12.81 -56.11
C TYR A 10 -14.89 -11.49 -56.79
N GLY A 11 -15.95 -11.50 -57.61
CA GLY A 11 -16.44 -10.32 -58.35
C GLY A 11 -17.90 -9.92 -58.11
N ALA A 12 -18.67 -10.65 -57.30
CA ALA A 12 -20.12 -10.51 -57.27
C ALA A 12 -20.71 -9.79 -56.03
N LEU A 13 -19.90 -9.48 -55.00
CA LEU A 13 -20.43 -8.93 -53.74
C LEU A 13 -20.37 -7.38 -53.62
N THR A 14 -19.67 -6.68 -54.51
CA THR A 14 -19.53 -5.22 -54.43
C THR A 14 -20.66 -4.45 -55.10
N ALA A 15 -21.41 -5.05 -56.03
CA ALA A 15 -22.44 -4.34 -56.79
C ALA A 15 -23.79 -4.20 -56.05
N LEU A 16 -24.10 -5.06 -55.08
CA LEU A 16 -25.40 -5.08 -54.40
C LEU A 16 -25.54 -4.04 -53.27
N VAL A 17 -24.42 -3.54 -52.72
CA VAL A 17 -24.46 -2.59 -51.59
C VAL A 17 -24.71 -1.15 -52.07
N THR A 18 -24.29 -0.80 -53.28
CA THR A 18 -24.42 0.57 -53.81
C THR A 18 -25.84 0.87 -54.29
N GLY A 19 -26.61 -0.14 -54.73
CA GLY A 19 -27.97 0.03 -55.24
C GLY A 19 -29.03 0.35 -54.17
N PHE A 20 -28.72 0.15 -52.89
CA PHE A 20 -29.68 0.37 -51.80
C PHE A 20 -29.60 1.77 -51.17
N GLN A 21 -28.49 2.50 -51.38
CA GLN A 21 -28.31 3.83 -50.79
C GLN A 21 -28.95 4.98 -51.59
N SER A 22 -29.31 4.77 -52.87
CA SER A 22 -29.88 5.83 -53.71
C SER A 22 -31.37 6.08 -53.49
N THR A 23 -32.10 5.16 -52.84
CA THR A 23 -33.57 5.28 -52.65
C THR A 23 -33.96 6.02 -51.37
N ILE A 24 -33.05 6.18 -50.40
CA ILE A 24 -33.31 6.96 -49.16
C ILE A 24 -32.78 8.40 -49.33
N ARG A 25 -33.16 9.09 -50.42
CA ARG A 25 -32.78 10.50 -50.65
C ARG A 25 -33.94 11.41 -51.02
N SER A 26 -35.09 11.22 -50.40
CA SER A 26 -36.15 12.23 -50.41
C SER A 26 -36.94 12.15 -49.13
N ARG A 27 -37.15 13.30 -48.48
CA ARG A 27 -37.91 13.53 -47.24
C ARG A 27 -37.10 13.52 -45.94
N ASN A 28 -36.24 14.54 -45.79
CA ASN A 28 -36.08 15.25 -44.52
C ASN A 28 -35.77 16.71 -44.81
N GLY A 29 -36.83 17.49 -45.09
CA GLY A 29 -36.80 18.92 -44.86
C GLY A 29 -37.16 19.15 -43.40
N GLY A 30 -36.25 19.74 -42.63
CA GLY A 30 -36.49 20.05 -41.22
C GLY A 30 -35.20 20.13 -40.40
N GLN A 31 -34.83 21.37 -40.08
CA GLN A 31 -33.78 21.78 -39.15
C GLN A 31 -32.33 21.63 -39.64
N GLU A 32 -31.85 22.69 -40.27
CA GLU A 32 -30.44 23.06 -40.25
C GLU A 32 -30.06 23.36 -38.79
N MET A 33 -29.76 22.30 -38.03
CA MET A 33 -29.02 22.42 -36.78
C MET A 33 -27.66 23.00 -37.14
N ASP A 34 -27.31 24.11 -36.51
CA ASP A 34 -26.07 24.85 -36.66
C ASP A 34 -24.86 23.97 -36.25
N THR A 35 -24.47 23.05 -37.15
CA THR A 35 -23.44 22.00 -36.97
C THR A 35 -22.10 22.61 -36.58
N ASN A 36 -21.85 23.86 -37.00
CA ASN A 36 -20.63 24.61 -36.72
C ASN A 36 -20.40 24.89 -35.22
N LYS A 37 -21.46 24.99 -34.40
CA LYS A 37 -21.31 25.19 -32.94
C LYS A 37 -21.06 23.89 -32.20
N GLN A 38 -21.73 22.82 -32.62
CA GLN A 38 -21.58 21.47 -32.07
C GLN A 38 -20.19 20.94 -32.42
N ASP A 39 -19.81 20.98 -33.70
CA ASP A 39 -18.52 20.51 -34.20
C ASP A 39 -17.33 21.22 -33.56
N ARG A 40 -17.42 22.52 -33.27
CA ARG A 40 -16.36 23.23 -32.51
C ARG A 40 -16.20 22.71 -31.09
N LYS A 41 -17.30 22.39 -30.40
CA LYS A 41 -17.27 21.81 -29.05
C LYS A 41 -16.68 20.39 -29.06
N TYR A 42 -17.08 19.54 -30.02
CA TYR A 42 -16.53 18.19 -30.17
C TYR A 42 -15.10 18.19 -30.74
N SER A 43 -14.68 19.24 -31.45
CA SER A 43 -13.30 19.42 -31.92
C SER A 43 -12.35 19.73 -30.77
N SER A 44 -12.76 20.58 -29.83
CA SER A 44 -11.99 20.79 -28.58
C SER A 44 -12.00 19.52 -27.72
N LEU A 45 -13.12 18.78 -27.68
CA LEU A 45 -13.23 17.53 -26.92
C LEU A 45 -12.27 16.43 -27.43
N LYS A 46 -12.02 16.36 -28.74
CA LYS A 46 -11.06 15.41 -29.35
C LYS A 46 -9.62 15.63 -28.89
N VAL A 47 -9.25 16.86 -28.55
CA VAL A 47 -7.90 17.20 -28.04
C VAL A 47 -7.84 17.10 -26.52
N ILE A 48 -8.89 17.49 -25.82
CA ILE A 48 -8.94 17.47 -24.34
C ILE A 48 -9.05 16.04 -23.80
N LEU A 49 -9.81 15.17 -24.46
CA LEU A 49 -10.03 13.79 -24.01
C LEU A 49 -8.73 12.96 -23.85
N PRO A 50 -7.80 12.90 -24.82
CA PRO A 50 -6.55 12.17 -24.65
C PRO A 50 -5.66 12.81 -23.57
N ILE A 51 -5.66 14.13 -23.42
CA ILE A 51 -4.91 14.84 -22.36
C ILE A 51 -5.43 14.42 -20.98
N VAL A 52 -6.76 14.40 -20.80
CA VAL A 52 -7.37 13.97 -19.53
C VAL A 52 -7.07 12.51 -19.23
N ILE A 53 -7.10 11.62 -20.23
CA ILE A 53 -6.76 10.19 -20.04
C ILE A 53 -5.30 10.05 -19.62
N VAL A 54 -4.38 10.75 -20.26
CA VAL A 54 -2.96 10.75 -19.88
C VAL A 54 -2.77 11.29 -18.46
N LEU A 55 -3.46 12.36 -18.08
CA LEU A 55 -3.41 12.89 -16.72
C LEU A 55 -3.93 11.90 -15.68
N VAL A 56 -5.02 11.17 -15.98
CA VAL A 56 -5.55 10.12 -15.10
C VAL A 56 -4.56 8.95 -14.97
N LEU A 57 -3.91 8.55 -16.07
CA LEU A 57 -2.90 7.49 -16.06
C LEU A 57 -1.63 7.91 -15.31
N LEU A 58 -1.20 9.16 -15.45
CA LEU A 58 -0.07 9.71 -14.70
C LEU A 58 -0.40 9.83 -13.21
N PHE A 59 -1.61 10.28 -12.88
CA PHE A 59 -2.05 10.39 -11.49
C PHE A 59 -2.23 9.02 -10.83
N SER A 60 -2.80 8.05 -11.54
CA SER A 60 -2.93 6.68 -11.04
C SER A 60 -1.56 6.01 -10.90
N SER A 61 -0.68 6.15 -11.88
CA SER A 61 0.70 5.68 -11.81
C SER A 61 1.45 6.30 -10.64
N PHE A 62 1.29 7.61 -10.41
CA PHE A 62 1.87 8.30 -9.27
C PHE A 62 1.30 7.78 -7.94
N ALA A 63 -0.02 7.63 -7.82
CA ALA A 63 -0.66 7.09 -6.62
C ALA A 63 -0.20 5.66 -6.33
N VAL A 64 -0.17 4.80 -7.34
CA VAL A 64 0.33 3.42 -7.26
C VAL A 64 1.81 3.40 -6.89
N TYR A 65 2.63 4.28 -7.48
CA TYR A 65 4.05 4.44 -7.16
C TYR A 65 4.25 4.84 -5.70
N GLN A 66 3.47 5.79 -5.17
CA GLN A 66 3.56 6.18 -3.76
C GLN A 66 3.12 5.04 -2.82
N VAL A 67 2.09 4.27 -3.18
CA VAL A 67 1.63 3.11 -2.41
C VAL A 67 2.69 2.01 -2.39
N ILE A 68 3.29 1.68 -3.53
CA ILE A 68 4.38 0.68 -3.62
C ILE A 68 5.61 1.17 -2.86
N ARG A 69 6.01 2.43 -3.02
CA ARG A 69 7.14 3.04 -2.30
C ARG A 69 6.94 3.02 -0.78
N THR A 70 5.72 3.18 -0.30
CA THR A 70 5.40 3.10 1.15
C THR A 70 5.57 1.68 1.70
N ARG A 71 5.41 0.65 0.87
CA ARG A 71 5.60 -0.76 1.24
C ARG A 71 7.04 -1.24 1.08
N ALA A 72 7.75 -0.74 0.06
CA ALA A 72 9.10 -1.19 -0.29
C ALA A 72 10.23 -0.60 0.58
N GLY A 73 9.93 0.30 1.52
CA GLY A 73 10.94 0.97 2.35
C GLY A 73 10.86 0.67 3.85
N LYS A 74 9.97 -0.23 4.27
CA LYS A 74 9.91 -0.73 5.65
C LYS A 74 10.37 -2.17 5.69
N ASP A 75 11.58 -2.41 5.19
CA ASP A 75 12.36 -3.47 5.81
C ASP A 75 12.46 -3.05 7.27
N GLU A 76 11.80 -3.80 8.15
CA GLU A 76 11.95 -3.72 9.59
C GLU A 76 13.37 -4.16 9.91
N LYS A 77 14.31 -3.27 9.57
CA LYS A 77 15.70 -3.35 9.95
C LYS A 77 15.62 -3.34 11.45
N VAL A 78 15.73 -4.52 12.06
CA VAL A 78 15.69 -4.72 13.51
C VAL A 78 16.59 -3.66 14.08
N VAL A 79 15.97 -2.59 14.58
CA VAL A 79 16.72 -1.40 14.96
C VAL A 79 17.52 -1.91 16.14
N ALA A 80 18.84 -1.94 15.99
CA ALA A 80 19.72 -2.36 17.06
C ALA A 80 19.57 -1.30 18.17
N LEU A 81 18.64 -1.56 19.07
CA LEU A 81 18.33 -0.73 20.21
C LEU A 81 19.25 -1.14 21.34
N ILE A 82 20.00 -0.17 21.81
CA ILE A 82 20.99 -0.35 22.86
C ILE A 82 20.41 0.31 24.11
N PRO A 83 20.37 -0.39 25.26
CA PRO A 83 20.00 0.23 26.53
C PRO A 83 20.84 1.48 26.78
N TYR A 84 20.16 2.58 27.10
CA TYR A 84 20.78 3.86 27.35
C TYR A 84 20.26 4.45 28.66
N ARG A 85 21.18 4.80 29.55
CA ARG A 85 20.88 5.40 30.84
C ARG A 85 21.15 6.91 30.79
N LYS A 86 20.18 7.70 31.27
CA LYS A 86 20.31 9.15 31.47
C LYS A 86 19.83 9.49 32.88
N GLY A 87 20.75 9.90 33.75
CA GLY A 87 20.47 10.03 35.18
C GLY A 87 20.13 8.67 35.77
N ASP A 88 19.00 8.57 36.45
CA ASP A 88 18.53 7.32 37.08
C ASP A 88 17.47 6.58 36.29
N LYS A 89 17.22 7.01 35.05
CA LYS A 89 16.24 6.38 34.17
C LYS A 89 16.90 5.77 32.93
N TRP A 90 16.27 4.70 32.45
CA TRP A 90 16.68 3.92 31.29
C TRP A 90 15.69 4.06 30.14
N GLY A 91 16.23 3.98 28.94
CA GLY A 91 15.51 3.93 27.67
C GLY A 91 16.39 3.24 26.63
N PHE A 92 16.13 3.49 25.35
CA PHE A 92 16.89 2.88 24.26
C PHE A 92 17.30 3.90 23.21
N CYS A 93 18.52 3.78 22.71
CA CYS A 93 19.04 4.57 21.60
C CYS A 93 19.47 3.67 20.44
N ASN A 94 19.56 4.26 19.26
CA ASN A 94 20.12 3.58 18.09
C ASN A 94 21.68 3.66 18.10
N ARG A 95 22.32 3.05 17.10
CA ARG A 95 23.79 3.09 16.93
C ARG A 95 24.38 4.50 16.79
N ASP A 96 23.59 5.45 16.31
CA ASP A 96 23.99 6.86 16.18
C ASP A 96 23.80 7.66 17.49
N ARG A 97 23.46 6.97 18.60
CA ARG A 97 23.10 7.56 19.90
C ARG A 97 21.88 8.46 19.86
N LYS A 98 21.05 8.36 18.82
CA LYS A 98 19.75 9.02 18.77
C LYS A 98 18.77 8.23 19.66
N MET A 99 18.15 8.92 20.61
CA MET A 99 17.12 8.34 21.46
C MET A 99 15.93 7.87 20.62
N VAL A 100 15.53 6.62 20.80
CA VAL A 100 14.34 6.02 20.15
C VAL A 100 13.24 5.82 21.19
N ILE A 101 13.59 5.25 22.35
CA ILE A 101 12.67 5.03 23.47
C ILE A 101 13.14 5.93 24.62
N PRO A 102 12.29 6.82 25.16
CA PRO A 102 12.71 7.81 26.15
C PRO A 102 13.19 7.17 27.44
N THR A 103 14.06 7.87 28.17
CA THR A 103 14.61 7.42 29.45
C THR A 103 13.60 7.65 30.58
N VAL A 104 12.60 6.77 30.69
CA VAL A 104 11.50 6.86 31.67
C VAL A 104 11.42 5.64 32.62
N TYR A 105 12.12 4.55 32.29
CA TYR A 105 12.07 3.29 33.02
C TYR A 105 13.10 3.25 34.14
N ASP A 106 12.82 2.53 35.21
CA ASP A 106 13.74 2.33 36.34
C ASP A 106 14.89 1.39 35.96
N SER A 107 14.59 0.39 35.13
CA SER A 107 15.55 -0.47 34.46
C SER A 107 14.93 -1.08 33.20
N VAL A 108 15.78 -1.54 32.30
CA VAL A 108 15.37 -2.21 31.06
C VAL A 108 16.34 -3.37 30.78
N ASP A 109 15.82 -4.45 30.20
CA ASP A 109 16.63 -5.55 29.68
C ASP A 109 16.66 -5.54 28.14
N LEU A 110 17.48 -6.43 27.58
CA LEU A 110 17.63 -6.55 26.13
C LEU A 110 16.34 -7.07 25.49
N PHE A 111 16.11 -6.65 24.25
CA PHE A 111 15.04 -7.20 23.43
C PHE A 111 15.28 -8.69 23.14
N SER A 112 14.25 -9.50 23.37
CA SER A 112 14.15 -10.88 22.93
C SER A 112 12.80 -11.06 22.23
N GLU A 113 12.81 -11.69 21.05
CA GLU A 113 11.59 -11.94 20.26
C GLU A 113 10.75 -10.68 19.99
N GLY A 114 11.41 -9.52 19.90
CA GLY A 114 10.76 -8.23 19.63
C GLY A 114 10.23 -7.50 20.86
N LEU A 115 10.35 -8.08 22.05
CA LEU A 115 9.92 -7.49 23.32
C LEU A 115 11.09 -7.30 24.29
N ALA A 116 11.10 -6.17 25.01
CA ALA A 116 12.06 -5.91 26.08
C ALA A 116 11.34 -5.82 27.42
N PRO A 117 11.79 -6.55 28.46
CA PRO A 117 11.38 -6.33 29.82
C PRO A 117 11.73 -4.91 30.28
N VAL A 118 10.80 -4.24 30.95
CA VAL A 118 11.03 -2.93 31.56
C VAL A 118 10.47 -2.87 32.97
N HIS A 119 11.18 -2.17 33.84
CA HIS A 119 10.66 -1.78 35.15
C HIS A 119 10.15 -0.34 35.12
N LEU A 120 8.94 -0.16 35.61
CA LEU A 120 8.29 1.14 35.76
C LEU A 120 7.52 1.16 37.08
N ASN A 121 7.87 2.09 37.98
CA ASN A 121 7.19 2.27 39.27
C ASN A 121 7.17 0.97 40.10
N SER A 122 8.32 0.29 40.19
CA SER A 122 8.50 -0.98 40.92
C SER A 122 7.72 -2.18 40.35
N LYS A 123 7.19 -2.08 39.13
CA LYS A 123 6.53 -3.19 38.44
C LYS A 123 7.14 -3.44 37.07
N CYS A 124 7.08 -4.67 36.62
CA CYS A 124 7.63 -5.11 35.34
C CYS A 124 6.54 -5.27 34.30
N GLY A 125 6.84 -4.86 33.07
CA GLY A 125 6.06 -5.10 31.87
C GLY A 125 6.97 -5.31 30.66
N TYR A 126 6.41 -5.27 29.46
CA TYR A 126 7.16 -5.46 28.23
C TYR A 126 6.81 -4.38 27.21
N ILE A 127 7.84 -3.88 26.53
CA ILE A 127 7.68 -2.93 25.44
C ILE A 127 8.14 -3.52 24.10
N ASP A 128 7.55 -3.04 23.01
CA ASP A 128 8.02 -3.33 21.66
C ASP A 128 9.22 -2.44 21.26
N THR A 129 9.76 -2.68 20.06
CA THR A 129 10.87 -1.90 19.48
C THR A 129 10.53 -0.43 19.19
N LYS A 130 9.26 -0.04 19.30
CA LYS A 130 8.78 1.34 19.16
C LYS A 130 8.59 2.01 20.52
N GLY A 131 8.78 1.29 21.63
CA GLY A 131 8.55 1.76 22.98
C GLY A 131 7.07 1.71 23.40
N THR A 132 6.22 1.01 22.67
CA THR A 132 4.83 0.76 23.04
C THR A 132 4.78 -0.28 24.13
N MET A 133 4.05 -0.03 25.23
CA MET A 133 3.79 -1.04 26.25
C MET A 133 2.85 -2.11 25.69
N VAL A 134 3.40 -3.31 25.43
CA VAL A 134 2.64 -4.47 24.91
C VAL A 134 2.02 -5.25 26.05
N ILE A 135 2.80 -5.48 27.12
CA ILE A 135 2.33 -6.14 28.33
C ILE A 135 2.45 -5.13 29.48
N PRO A 136 1.35 -4.78 30.16
CA PRO A 136 1.35 -3.78 31.21
C PRO A 136 2.35 -4.04 32.34
N ALA A 137 2.88 -2.98 32.94
CA ALA A 137 3.76 -3.07 34.09
C ALA A 137 2.99 -3.42 35.37
N VAL A 138 2.67 -4.70 35.56
CA VAL A 138 1.88 -5.20 36.70
C VAL A 138 2.58 -6.31 37.48
N TYR A 139 3.63 -6.91 36.91
CA TYR A 139 4.36 -8.02 37.49
C TYR A 139 5.41 -7.54 38.50
N ASP A 140 5.79 -8.39 39.44
CA ASP A 140 6.84 -8.11 40.42
C ASP A 140 8.23 -8.44 39.86
N SER A 141 8.31 -9.42 38.97
CA SER A 141 9.51 -9.81 38.23
C SER A 141 9.10 -10.50 36.93
N VAL A 142 9.93 -10.40 35.89
CA VAL A 142 9.71 -11.06 34.60
C VAL A 142 11.03 -11.51 34.00
N ASP A 143 11.00 -12.58 33.21
CA ASP A 143 12.13 -13.03 32.40
C ASP A 143 11.92 -12.66 30.91
N PRO A 144 12.98 -12.59 30.08
CA PRO A 144 12.83 -12.39 28.64
C PRO A 144 12.02 -13.50 27.96
N PHE A 145 11.32 -13.15 26.87
CA PHE A 145 10.64 -14.13 26.02
C PHE A 145 11.62 -15.09 25.36
N ILE A 146 11.34 -16.39 25.45
CA ILE A 146 12.09 -17.47 24.80
C ILE A 146 11.08 -18.49 24.26
N LYS A 147 11.08 -18.70 22.94
CA LYS A 147 10.14 -19.56 22.21
C LYS A 147 8.68 -19.19 22.46
N GLY A 148 8.37 -17.90 22.50
CA GLY A 148 7.01 -17.38 22.69
C GLY A 148 6.48 -17.45 24.13
N LEU A 149 7.33 -17.81 25.10
CA LEU A 149 6.96 -17.90 26.51
C LEU A 149 7.90 -17.06 27.37
N ALA A 150 7.36 -16.47 28.43
CA ALA A 150 8.14 -15.79 29.46
C ALA A 150 7.64 -16.16 30.85
N SER A 151 8.56 -16.32 31.80
CA SER A 151 8.23 -16.53 33.21
C SER A 151 7.94 -15.19 33.87
N VAL A 152 6.92 -15.13 34.71
CA VAL A 152 6.52 -13.93 35.44
C VAL A 152 6.21 -14.25 36.89
N HIS A 153 6.52 -13.30 37.76
CA HIS A 153 6.20 -13.35 39.17
C HIS A 153 5.13 -12.31 39.51
N LEU A 154 4.07 -12.73 40.17
CA LEU A 154 2.98 -11.87 40.62
C LEU A 154 2.42 -12.35 41.95
N ASN A 155 2.41 -11.46 42.95
CA ASN A 155 1.82 -11.71 44.27
C ASN A 155 2.38 -12.98 44.95
N GLY A 156 3.70 -13.17 44.87
CA GLY A 156 4.39 -14.30 45.51
C GLY A 156 4.28 -15.63 44.75
N LYS A 157 3.80 -15.62 43.51
CA LYS A 157 3.65 -16.82 42.68
C LYS A 157 4.32 -16.64 41.33
N TRP A 158 4.91 -17.72 40.83
CA TRP A 158 5.47 -17.82 39.49
C TRP A 158 4.45 -18.43 38.51
N GLY A 159 4.47 -17.94 37.28
CA GLY A 159 3.68 -18.45 36.16
C GLY A 159 4.36 -18.13 34.83
N TYR A 160 3.74 -18.54 33.72
CA TYR A 160 4.19 -18.22 32.37
C TYR A 160 3.14 -17.40 31.65
N ILE A 161 3.59 -16.54 30.74
CA ILE A 161 2.74 -15.81 29.80
C ILE A 161 3.23 -16.04 28.38
N ASP A 162 2.28 -15.99 27.45
CA ASP A 162 2.47 -16.00 26.00
C ASP A 162 1.92 -14.70 25.40
N THR A 163 2.18 -14.48 24.11
CA THR A 163 1.80 -13.29 23.32
C THR A 163 1.01 -13.67 22.09
#